data_AF-A0A0R2L5P0-F1
#
_entry.id   AF-A0A0R2L5P0-F1
#
_cell.length_a   1.000
_cell.length_b   1.000
_cell.length_c   1.000
_cell.angle_alpha   90.00
_cell.angle_beta   90.00
_cell.angle_gamma   90.00
#
_symmetry.space_group_name_H-M   'P 1'
#
loop_
_entity.id
_entity.type
_entity.pdbx_description
1 polymer ?
#
loop_
_entity_poly.entity_id
_entity_poly.type
_entity_poly.pdbx_seq_one_letter_code
_entity_poly.pdbx_strand_id
1 'polypeptide(L)'
;MAYTPHTWETDEIITADKLNNLENGVAAVKDGIDGKDGATGAKGDTGAAGKDGVTGPAGKDGLSVKSGELTTDADGKLTGGTLTMSDDSTVTLTVKSATA
;
A
#
# COMPACT_ATOMS: atom_id res chain seq x y z
N MET A 1 -37.00 -24.98 -37.96
CA MET A 1 -38.34 -25.35 -37.47
C MET A 1 -38.12 -26.07 -36.15
N ALA A 2 -38.78 -25.68 -35.06
CA ALA A 2 -38.65 -26.39 -33.80
C ALA A 2 -39.20 -27.81 -33.96
N TYR A 3 -38.45 -28.82 -33.54
CA TYR A 3 -38.93 -30.21 -33.54
C TYR A 3 -40.14 -30.30 -32.59
N THR A 4 -41.27 -30.76 -33.10
CA THR A 4 -42.44 -31.09 -32.29
C THR A 4 -42.39 -32.59 -31.97
N PRO A 5 -42.20 -33.00 -30.71
CA PRO A 5 -42.16 -34.41 -30.34
C PRO A 5 -43.48 -35.11 -30.67
N HIS A 6 -43.40 -36.28 -31.30
CA HIS A 6 -44.57 -37.15 -31.51
C HIS A 6 -44.71 -38.13 -30.35
N THR A 7 -45.94 -38.30 -29.87
CA THR A 7 -46.30 -39.33 -28.88
C THR A 7 -46.79 -40.54 -29.64
N TRP A 8 -46.06 -41.65 -29.56
CA TRP A 8 -46.39 -42.88 -30.28
C TRP A 8 -47.47 -43.69 -29.58
N GLU A 9 -48.47 -44.13 -30.35
CA GLU A 9 -49.52 -45.02 -29.88
C GLU A 9 -49.27 -46.47 -30.34
N THR A 10 -49.77 -47.44 -29.58
CA THR A 10 -49.70 -48.86 -29.97
C THR A 10 -50.44 -49.08 -31.28
N ASP A 11 -49.85 -49.86 -32.19
CA ASP A 11 -50.32 -50.14 -33.56
C ASP A 11 -50.30 -48.96 -34.54
N GLU A 12 -49.66 -47.84 -34.20
CA GLU A 12 -49.49 -46.71 -35.09
C GLU A 12 -48.48 -47.00 -36.22
N ILE A 13 -48.85 -46.68 -37.47
CA ILE A 13 -47.95 -46.82 -38.61
C ILE A 13 -46.94 -45.67 -38.63
N ILE A 14 -45.65 -46.04 -38.68
CA ILE A 14 -44.53 -45.13 -38.88
C ILE A 14 -44.49 -44.72 -40.36
N THR A 15 -44.89 -43.48 -40.66
CA THR A 15 -44.84 -42.93 -42.02
C THR A 15 -43.48 -42.27 -42.29
N ALA A 16 -43.15 -42.09 -43.58
CA ALA A 16 -41.93 -41.38 -43.99
C ALA A 16 -41.84 -39.97 -43.38
N ASP A 17 -42.97 -39.26 -43.28
CA ASP A 17 -43.01 -37.94 -42.65
C ASP A 17 -42.65 -37.98 -41.16
N LYS A 18 -43.12 -39.00 -40.42
CA LYS A 18 -42.77 -39.16 -39.00
C LYS A 18 -41.30 -39.51 -38.81
N LEU A 19 -40.75 -40.34 -39.70
CA LEU A 19 -39.34 -40.70 -39.68
C LEU A 19 -38.46 -39.48 -39.99
N ASN A 20 -38.78 -38.72 -41.03
CA ASN A 20 -38.09 -37.48 -41.38
C ASN A 20 -38.12 -36.45 -40.24
N ASN A 21 -39.25 -36.32 -39.54
CA ASN A 21 -39.36 -35.43 -38.38
C ASN A 21 -38.43 -35.86 -37.24
N LEU A 22 -38.31 -37.16 -36.99
CA LEU A 22 -37.44 -37.69 -35.95
C LEU A 22 -35.95 -37.53 -36.32
N GLU A 23 -35.60 -37.77 -37.58
CA GLU A 23 -34.25 -37.52 -38.10
C GLU A 23 -33.86 -36.05 -38.01
N ASN A 24 -34.79 -35.13 -38.34
CA ASN A 24 -34.59 -33.69 -38.15
C ASN A 24 -34.39 -33.33 -36.67
N GLY A 25 -35.13 -33.96 -35.77
CA GLY A 25 -34.98 -33.77 -34.32
C GLY A 25 -33.64 -34.25 -33.79
N VAL A 26 -33.17 -35.42 -34.25
CA VAL A 26 -31.88 -36.00 -33.82
C VAL A 26 -30.69 -35.28 -34.46
N ALA A 27 -30.81 -34.88 -35.73
CA ALA A 27 -29.79 -34.07 -36.41
C ALA A 27 -29.56 -32.73 -35.68
N ALA A 28 -30.60 -32.15 -35.09
CA ALA A 28 -30.50 -30.94 -34.29
C ALA A 28 -29.76 -31.12 -32.95
N VAL A 29 -29.58 -32.36 -32.47
CA VAL A 29 -28.91 -32.69 -31.18
C VAL A 29 -27.51 -33.26 -31.41
N LYS A 30 -27.16 -33.62 -32.65
CA LYS A 30 -25.87 -34.25 -33.00
C LYS A 30 -24.66 -33.42 -32.60
N ASP A 31 -24.80 -32.10 -32.61
CA ASP A 31 -23.77 -31.19 -32.14
C ASP A 31 -24.12 -30.85 -30.68
N GLY A 32 -23.76 -31.76 -29.78
CA GLY A 32 -23.77 -31.45 -28.35
C GLY A 32 -22.98 -30.16 -28.16
N ILE A 33 -23.64 -29.13 -27.62
CA ILE A 33 -23.02 -27.82 -27.48
C ILE A 33 -21.81 -28.01 -26.57
N ASP A 34 -20.60 -27.77 -27.10
CA ASP A 34 -19.39 -27.81 -26.29
C ASP A 34 -19.61 -26.94 -25.05
N GLY A 35 -19.25 -27.49 -23.89
CA GLY A 35 -19.28 -26.73 -22.64
C GLY A 35 -18.46 -25.46 -22.83
N LYS A 36 -18.99 -24.31 -22.41
CA LYS A 36 -18.21 -23.07 -22.45
C LYS A 36 -16.94 -23.24 -21.63
N ASP A 37 -15.83 -22.69 -22.13
CA ASP A 37 -14.60 -22.59 -21.36
C ASP A 37 -14.86 -21.99 -19.98
N GLY A 38 -14.19 -22.52 -18.97
CA GLY A 38 -14.24 -21.98 -17.62
C GLY A 38 -13.80 -20.51 -17.60
N ALA A 39 -14.41 -19.71 -16.72
CA ALA A 39 -13.98 -18.33 -16.54
C ALA A 39 -12.50 -18.28 -16.11
N THR A 40 -11.77 -17.30 -16.63
CA THR A 40 -10.41 -17.00 -16.14
C THR A 40 -10.45 -16.75 -14.63
N GLY A 41 -9.47 -17.32 -13.90
CA GLY A 41 -9.36 -17.12 -12.46
C GLY A 41 -9.20 -15.64 -12.07
N ALA A 42 -9.61 -15.30 -10.85
CA ALA A 42 -9.43 -13.97 -10.32
C ALA A 42 -7.95 -13.57 -10.29
N LYS A 43 -7.68 -12.28 -10.48
CA LYS A 43 -6.35 -11.71 -10.24
C LYS A 43 -5.96 -11.95 -8.77
N GLY A 44 -4.70 -12.31 -8.53
CA GLY A 44 -4.17 -12.43 -7.17
C GLY A 44 -4.19 -11.10 -6.41
N ASP A 45 -4.21 -11.20 -5.08
CA ASP A 45 -4.22 -10.05 -4.19
C ASP A 45 -2.96 -9.19 -4.33
N THR A 46 -3.10 -7.90 -4.01
CA THR A 46 -1.95 -6.99 -3.90
C THR A 46 -1.00 -7.47 -2.79
N GLY A 47 0.31 -7.39 -3.04
CA GLY A 47 1.31 -7.74 -2.04
C GLY A 47 1.21 -6.88 -0.76
N ALA A 48 1.70 -7.42 0.34
CA ALA A 48 1.76 -6.69 1.62
C ALA A 48 2.58 -5.40 1.50
N ALA A 49 2.22 -4.39 2.29
CA ALA A 49 3.01 -3.17 2.40
C ALA A 49 4.45 -3.47 2.85
N GLY A 50 5.39 -2.63 2.43
CA GLY A 50 6.78 -2.68 2.90
C GLY A 50 6.88 -2.47 4.41
N LYS A 51 7.98 -2.91 5.01
CA LYS A 51 8.23 -2.63 6.43
C LYS A 51 8.55 -1.15 6.63
N ASP A 52 8.20 -0.64 7.81
CA ASP A 52 8.56 0.71 8.24
C ASP A 52 10.09 0.92 8.22
N GLY A 53 10.49 2.17 8.02
CA GLY A 53 11.89 2.57 8.09
C GLY A 53 12.48 2.40 9.49
N VAL A 54 13.80 2.24 9.57
CA VAL A 54 14.53 2.17 10.84
C VAL A 54 14.56 3.54 11.53
N THR A 55 14.53 3.54 12.87
CA THR A 55 14.74 4.76 13.67
C THR A 55 16.09 5.40 13.35
N GLY A 56 16.12 6.73 13.27
CA GLY A 56 17.35 7.49 13.06
C GLY A 56 18.37 7.33 14.20
N PRO A 57 19.66 7.68 13.97
CA PRO A 57 20.67 7.62 15.02
C PRO A 57 20.38 8.61 16.15
N ALA A 58 20.94 8.33 17.33
CA ALA A 58 20.89 9.27 18.45
C ALA A 58 21.57 10.60 18.08
N GLY A 59 21.12 11.68 18.73
CA GLY A 59 21.77 12.99 18.63
C GLY A 59 23.21 12.96 19.17
N LYS A 60 24.02 13.95 18.78
CA LYS A 60 25.36 14.13 19.35
C LYS A 60 25.27 14.59 20.81
N ASP A 61 26.27 14.22 21.59
CA ASP A 61 26.43 14.72 22.96
C ASP A 61 26.55 16.25 22.99
N GLY A 62 26.10 16.85 24.09
CA GLY A 62 26.24 18.29 24.33
C GLY A 62 27.69 18.70 24.61
N LEU A 63 28.00 19.97 24.36
CA LEU A 63 29.32 20.56 24.70
C LEU A 63 29.41 20.87 26.18
N SER A 64 30.58 20.62 26.78
CA SER A 64 30.88 21.03 28.15
C SER A 64 31.64 22.37 28.17
N VAL A 65 31.64 23.05 29.32
CA VAL A 65 32.42 24.29 29.50
C VAL A 65 33.87 23.90 29.82
N LYS A 66 34.79 24.38 29.00
CA LYS A 66 36.24 24.18 29.16
C LYS A 66 36.86 25.23 30.10
N SER A 67 36.48 26.49 29.94
CA SER A 67 36.96 27.59 30.79
C SER A 67 36.01 28.79 30.73
N GLY A 68 36.19 29.74 31.66
CA GLY A 68 35.44 30.99 31.70
C GLY A 68 36.33 32.15 32.15
N GLU A 69 36.17 33.30 31.50
CA GLU A 69 36.78 34.57 31.88
C GLU A 69 35.69 35.59 32.20
N LEU A 70 35.89 36.37 33.26
CA LEU A 70 34.97 37.43 33.67
C LEU A 70 35.58 38.78 33.32
N THR A 71 34.74 39.68 32.85
CA THR A 71 35.14 41.05 32.49
C THR A 71 34.58 42.01 33.54
N THR A 72 35.45 42.83 34.12
CA THR A 72 35.09 43.94 35.01
C THR A 72 35.35 45.28 34.32
N ASP A 73 34.58 46.30 34.66
CA ASP A 73 34.92 47.69 34.33
C ASP A 73 36.05 48.23 35.23
N ALA A 74 36.46 49.48 34.98
CA ALA A 74 37.50 50.17 35.73
C ALA A 74 37.16 50.36 37.23
N ASP A 75 35.87 50.30 37.58
CA ASP A 75 35.36 50.42 38.94
C ASP A 75 35.21 49.05 39.62
N GLY A 76 35.61 47.96 38.95
CA GLY A 76 35.56 46.59 39.45
C GLY A 76 34.18 45.93 39.35
N LYS A 77 33.21 46.54 38.68
CA LYS A 77 31.88 45.96 38.46
C LYS A 77 31.90 45.01 37.26
N LEU A 78 31.26 43.85 37.41
CA LEU A 78 31.16 42.85 36.35
C LEU A 78 30.32 43.40 35.19
N THR A 79 30.89 43.44 33.99
CA THR A 79 30.24 43.89 32.75
C THR A 79 29.95 42.75 31.78
N GLY A 80 30.63 41.61 31.93
CA GLY A 80 30.46 40.45 31.05
C GLY A 80 31.40 39.32 31.36
N GLY A 81 31.56 38.44 30.36
CA GLY A 81 32.55 37.37 30.38
C GLY A 81 32.54 36.56 29.09
N THR A 82 33.44 35.60 28.97
CA THR A 82 33.50 34.67 27.84
C THR A 82 33.64 33.25 28.37
N LEU A 83 32.76 32.35 27.95
CA LEU A 83 32.91 30.92 28.17
C LEU A 83 33.53 30.28 26.93
N THR A 84 34.54 29.44 27.13
CA THR A 84 35.09 28.57 26.10
C THR A 84 34.49 27.19 26.28
N MET A 85 33.91 26.64 25.22
CA MET A 85 33.32 25.31 25.18
C MET A 85 34.37 24.24 24.89
N SER A 86 34.00 22.97 25.04
CA SER A 86 34.89 21.82 24.81
C SER A 86 35.39 21.68 23.38
N ASP A 87 34.73 22.33 22.42
CA ASP A 87 35.13 22.39 21.01
C ASP A 87 35.91 23.67 20.65
N ASP A 88 36.39 24.41 21.65
CA ASP A 88 37.08 25.69 21.52
C ASP A 88 36.22 26.85 20.95
N SER A 89 34.91 26.63 20.76
CA SER A 89 33.99 27.74 20.48
C SER A 89 33.79 28.63 21.72
N THR A 90 33.52 29.91 21.49
CA THR A 90 33.37 30.89 22.58
C THR A 90 31.96 31.46 22.62
N VAL A 91 31.40 31.59 23.83
CA VAL A 91 30.12 32.24 24.09
C VAL A 91 30.35 33.48 24.95
N THR A 92 29.90 34.64 24.48
CA THR A 92 29.99 35.91 25.22
C THR A 92 28.81 36.07 26.19
N LEU A 93 29.10 36.38 27.44
CA LEU A 93 28.15 36.76 28.47
C LEU A 93 28.13 38.28 28.58
N THR A 94 26.94 38.87 28.60
CA THR A 94 26.74 40.30 28.81
C THR A 94 25.94 40.53 30.07
N VAL A 95 26.47 41.34 30.99
CA VAL A 95 25.74 41.74 32.19
C VAL A 95 24.93 43.00 31.87
N LYS A 96 23.60 42.87 31.80
CA LYS A 96 22.71 44.03 31.78
C LYS A 96 22.44 44.44 33.22
N SER A 97 23.02 45.54 33.68
CA SER A 97 22.64 46.09 34.98
C SER A 97 21.24 46.67 34.90
N ALA A 98 20.31 46.14 35.70
CA ALA A 98 19.06 46.81 35.99
C ALA A 98 19.36 47.97 36.95
N THR A 99 19.10 49.21 36.51
CA THR A 99 19.12 50.37 37.40
C THR A 99 17.90 50.24 38.32
N ALA A 100 18.13 50.24 39.64
CA ALA A 100 17.06 50.29 40.64
C ALA A 100 16.47 51.70 40.72
#